data_AF-A0A3B9JJD9-F1
#
_entry.id   AF-A0A3B9JJD9-F1
#
_cell.length_a   1.000
_cell.length_b   1.000
_cell.length_c   1.000
_cell.angle_alpha   90.00
_cell.angle_beta   90.00
_cell.angle_gamma   90.00
#
_symmetry.space_group_name_H-M   'P 1'
#
loop_
_entity.id
_entity.type
_entity.pdbx_description
1 polymer ?
#
loop_
_entity_poly.entity_id
_entity_poly.type
_entity_poly.pdbx_seq_one_letter_code
_entity_poly.pdbx_strand_id
1 'polypeptide(L)'
;MNSAECQELLSMKLEFLNTIFENSRIEKSSLETCLKILENNKAFVAKIMDIDARLDNCDTIELKEHEELKEEILLILEDIKQQQKILLEKLDLEKVELGKVLEQFSKKRQVANNYIKGSNGPVFVDKDFK
;
A
#
# COMPACT_ATOMS: atom_id res chain seq x y z
N MET A 1 12.89 -18.66 27.83
CA MET A 1 11.87 -19.45 27.11
C MET A 1 12.40 -20.84 26.93
N ASN A 2 11.53 -21.81 26.67
CA ASN A 2 11.91 -23.17 26.32
C ASN A 2 11.74 -23.39 24.80
N SER A 3 12.46 -24.36 24.24
CA SER A 3 12.50 -24.64 22.79
C SER A 3 11.12 -24.72 22.13
N ALA A 4 10.11 -25.29 22.81
CA ALA A 4 8.73 -25.34 22.31
C ALA A 4 8.07 -23.96 22.15
N GLU A 5 8.28 -23.03 23.09
CA GLU A 5 7.77 -21.65 22.99
C GLU A 5 8.44 -20.89 21.84
N CYS A 6 9.73 -21.13 21.60
CA CYS A 6 10.47 -20.55 20.47
C CYS A 6 9.95 -21.06 19.13
N GLN A 7 9.65 -22.36 19.02
CA GLN A 7 9.06 -22.96 17.84
C GLN A 7 7.67 -22.38 17.54
N GLU A 8 6.82 -22.24 18.56
CA GLU A 8 5.47 -21.68 18.41
C GLU A 8 5.51 -20.24 17.90
N LEU A 9 6.42 -19.42 18.43
CA LEU A 9 6.63 -18.04 17.95
C LEU A 9 7.12 -17.99 16.51
N LEU A 10 8.05 -18.87 16.12
CA LEU A 10 8.52 -18.94 14.73
C LEU A 10 7.40 -19.37 13.78
N SER A 11 6.55 -20.33 14.18
CA SER A 11 5.38 -20.73 13.39
C SER A 11 4.35 -19.61 13.27
N MET A 12 4.07 -18.86 14.35
CA MET A 12 3.21 -17.68 14.28
C MET A 12 3.77 -16.60 13.36
N LYS A 13 5.09 -16.38 13.40
CA LYS A 13 5.77 -15.44 12.50
C LYS A 13 5.61 -15.86 11.04
N LEU A 14 5.78 -17.14 10.74
CA LEU A 14 5.58 -17.72 9.42
C LEU A 14 4.14 -17.50 8.92
N GLU A 15 3.13 -17.74 9.76
CA GLU A 15 1.72 -17.54 9.41
C GLU A 15 1.41 -16.08 9.05
N PHE A 16 1.91 -15.12 9.85
CA PHE A 16 1.74 -13.71 9.55
C PHE A 16 2.47 -13.29 8.27
N LEU A 17 3.67 -13.82 8.02
CA LEU A 17 4.42 -13.57 6.79
C LEU A 17 3.69 -14.12 5.56
N ASN A 18 3.17 -15.35 5.63
CA ASN A 18 2.37 -15.94 4.55
C ASN A 18 1.11 -15.12 4.27
N THR A 19 0.46 -14.60 5.32
CA THR A 19 -0.70 -13.72 5.16
C THR A 19 -0.34 -12.42 4.45
N ILE A 20 0.80 -11.80 4.81
CA ILE A 20 1.30 -10.59 4.13
C ILE A 20 1.65 -10.89 2.67
N PHE A 21 2.27 -12.04 2.41
CA PHE A 21 2.65 -12.48 1.08
C PHE A 21 1.42 -12.63 0.18
N GLU A 22 0.41 -13.39 0.60
CA GLU A 22 -0.81 -13.59 -0.18
C GLU A 22 -1.57 -12.29 -0.43
N ASN A 23 -1.67 -11.42 0.58
CA ASN A 23 -2.22 -10.08 0.43
C ASN A 23 -1.48 -9.24 -0.63
N SER A 24 -0.17 -9.46 -0.79
CA SER A 24 0.67 -8.68 -1.70
C SER A 24 0.64 -9.18 -3.15
N ARG A 25 0.10 -10.38 -3.41
CA ARG A 25 0.03 -10.98 -4.76
C ARG A 25 -1.09 -10.43 -5.65
N ILE A 26 -1.82 -9.41 -5.20
CA ILE A 26 -3.01 -8.94 -5.91
C ILE A 26 -2.60 -8.15 -7.16
N GLU A 27 -2.77 -8.75 -8.34
CA GLU A 27 -2.35 -8.17 -9.61
C GLU A 27 -3.31 -7.10 -10.16
N LYS A 28 -4.59 -7.13 -9.76
CA LYS A 28 -5.65 -6.22 -10.24
C LYS A 28 -6.64 -5.89 -9.13
N SER A 29 -6.36 -4.84 -8.38
CA SER A 29 -7.26 -4.28 -7.37
C SER A 29 -7.37 -2.77 -7.51
N SER A 30 -8.52 -2.21 -7.12
CA SER A 30 -8.67 -0.75 -7.04
C SER A 30 -7.69 -0.15 -6.03
N LEU A 31 -7.30 1.11 -6.22
CA LEU A 31 -6.45 1.86 -5.28
C LEU A 31 -6.94 1.74 -3.83
N GLU A 32 -8.25 1.84 -3.60
CA GLU A 32 -8.86 1.68 -2.26
C GLU A 32 -8.62 0.30 -1.65
N THR A 33 -8.68 -0.74 -2.48
CA THR A 33 -8.38 -2.11 -2.04
C THR A 33 -6.90 -2.25 -1.71
N CYS A 34 -6.01 -1.69 -2.52
CA CYS A 34 -4.57 -1.64 -2.24
C CYS A 34 -4.27 -0.92 -0.92
N LEU A 35 -4.94 0.19 -0.62
CA LEU A 35 -4.77 0.92 0.64
C LEU A 35 -5.20 0.08 1.85
N LYS A 36 -6.36 -0.60 1.78
CA LYS A 36 -6.82 -1.50 2.85
C LYS A 36 -5.85 -2.65 3.10
N ILE A 37 -5.29 -3.22 2.03
CA ILE A 37 -4.28 -4.28 2.11
C ILE A 37 -3.02 -3.77 2.83
N LEU A 38 -2.54 -2.57 2.48
CA LEU A 38 -1.39 -1.96 3.13
C LEU A 38 -1.63 -1.71 4.63
N GLU A 39 -2.83 -1.24 5.00
CA GLU A 39 -3.21 -1.07 6.40
C GLU A 39 -3.22 -2.40 7.17
N ASN A 40 -3.79 -3.45 6.58
CA ASN A 40 -3.80 -4.80 7.16
C ASN A 40 -2.38 -5.34 7.31
N ASN A 41 -1.54 -5.21 6.28
CA ASN A 41 -0.16 -5.65 6.32
C ASN A 41 0.65 -4.89 7.39
N LYS A 42 0.39 -3.60 7.60
CA LYS A 42 1.02 -2.82 8.68
C LYS A 42 0.70 -3.39 10.06
N ALA A 43 -0.54 -3.83 10.29
CA ALA A 43 -0.91 -4.48 11.55
C ALA A 43 -0.20 -5.82 11.75
N PHE A 44 -0.03 -6.62 10.69
CA PHE A 44 0.72 -7.87 10.75
C PHE A 44 2.22 -7.65 10.97
N VAL A 45 2.82 -6.62 10.36
CA VAL A 45 4.22 -6.24 10.62
C VAL A 45 4.44 -5.88 12.09
N ALA A 46 3.51 -5.14 12.72
CA ALA A 46 3.61 -4.83 14.14
C ALA A 46 3.60 -6.10 15.01
N LYS A 47 2.78 -7.11 14.65
CA LYS A 47 2.77 -8.42 15.34
C LYS A 47 4.07 -9.19 15.14
N ILE A 48 4.65 -9.14 13.93
CA ILE A 48 5.96 -9.75 13.65
C ILE A 48 7.06 -9.10 14.49
N MET A 49 7.06 -7.77 14.61
CA MET A 49 8.04 -7.06 15.45
C MET A 49 7.93 -7.44 16.93
N ASP A 50 6.71 -7.64 17.44
CA ASP A 50 6.50 -8.14 18.81
C ASP A 50 7.02 -9.57 18.97
N ILE A 51 6.77 -10.45 17.99
CA ILE A 51 7.32 -11.80 17.96
C ILE A 51 8.86 -11.78 17.93
N ASP A 52 9.47 -10.90 17.13
CA ASP A 52 10.93 -10.77 17.05
C ASP A 52 11.53 -10.34 18.40
N ALA A 53 10.93 -9.35 19.07
CA ALA A 53 11.34 -8.94 20.41
C ALA A 53 11.20 -10.06 21.45
N ARG A 54 10.23 -10.96 21.28
CA ARG A 54 10.07 -12.15 22.12
C ARG A 54 11.10 -13.23 21.80
N LEU A 55 11.40 -13.44 20.52
CA LEU A 55 12.43 -14.38 20.05
C LEU A 55 13.84 -13.99 20.47
N ASP A 56 14.12 -12.70 20.70
CA ASP A 56 15.39 -12.24 21.27
C ASP A 56 15.66 -12.81 22.67
N ASN A 57 14.64 -13.31 23.37
CA ASN A 57 14.75 -13.98 24.67
C ASN A 57 14.86 -15.51 24.58
N CYS A 58 14.93 -16.08 23.37
CA CYS A 58 15.23 -17.49 23.15
C CYS A 58 16.73 -17.75 23.23
N ASP A 59 17.12 -18.86 23.86
CA ASP A 59 18.52 -19.25 23.91
C ASP A 59 19.04 -19.59 22.50
N THR A 60 20.25 -19.10 22.19
CA THR A 60 20.91 -19.27 20.88
C THR A 60 21.08 -20.73 20.43
N ILE A 61 21.02 -21.69 21.35
CA ILE A 61 21.13 -23.14 21.07
C ILE A 61 19.81 -23.69 20.54
N GLU A 62 18.68 -23.32 21.16
CA GLU A 62 17.33 -23.72 20.72
C GLU A 62 17.00 -23.13 19.33
N LEU A 63 17.49 -21.93 19.07
CA LEU A 63 17.37 -21.25 17.78
C LEU A 63 18.11 -21.95 16.63
N LYS A 64 19.11 -22.81 16.90
CA LYS A 64 19.79 -23.62 15.86
C LYS A 64 19.00 -24.84 15.46
N GLU A 65 18.13 -25.35 16.33
CA GLU A 65 17.28 -26.51 16.04
C GLU A 65 16.17 -26.20 15.03
N HIS A 66 15.95 -24.91 14.74
CA HIS A 66 14.92 -24.41 13.83
C HIS A 66 15.49 -23.73 12.58
N GLU A 67 16.65 -24.17 12.11
CA GLU A 67 17.35 -23.58 10.96
C GLU A 67 16.52 -23.65 9.66
N GLU A 68 15.83 -24.77 9.41
CA GLU A 68 14.89 -24.94 8.28
C GLU A 68 13.77 -23.88 8.28
N LEU A 69 13.17 -23.62 9.45
CA LEU A 69 12.07 -22.65 9.56
C LEU A 69 12.56 -21.21 9.36
N LYS A 70 13.81 -20.92 9.74
CA LYS A 70 14.45 -19.62 9.50
C LYS A 70 14.73 -19.41 8.02
N GLU A 71 15.18 -20.44 7.32
CA GLU A 71 15.37 -20.39 5.86
C GLU A 71 14.05 -20.13 5.15
N GLU A 72 12.97 -20.82 5.54
CA GLU A 72 11.63 -20.59 4.99
C GLU A 72 11.15 -19.15 5.22
N ILE A 73 11.31 -18.62 6.44
CA ILE A 73 11.00 -17.23 6.77
C ILE A 73 11.81 -16.26 5.89
N LEU A 74 13.09 -16.55 5.65
CA LEU A 74 13.96 -15.70 4.84
C LEU A 74 13.53 -15.67 3.37
N LEU A 75 13.16 -16.82 2.79
CA LEU A 75 12.62 -16.91 1.44
C LEU A 75 11.32 -16.09 1.30
N ILE A 76 10.38 -16.23 2.25
CA ILE A 76 9.13 -15.47 2.22
C ILE A 76 9.39 -13.96 2.34
N LEU A 77 10.36 -13.55 3.16
CA LEU A 77 10.73 -12.13 3.29
C LEU A 77 11.32 -11.57 1.98
N GLU A 78 12.13 -12.33 1.27
CA GLU A 78 12.65 -11.93 -0.04
C GLU A 78 11.52 -11.76 -1.06
N ASP A 79 10.57 -12.69 -1.07
CA ASP A 79 9.41 -12.64 -1.95
C ASP A 79 8.51 -11.43 -1.64
N ILE A 80 8.21 -11.18 -0.36
CA ILE A 80 7.46 -9.99 0.07
C ILE A 80 8.16 -8.71 -0.40
N LYS A 81 9.48 -8.64 -0.26
CA LYS A 81 10.28 -7.49 -0.69
C LYS A 81 10.17 -7.27 -2.20
N GLN A 82 10.22 -8.34 -3.01
CA GLN A 82 10.04 -8.22 -4.46
C GLN A 82 8.63 -7.75 -4.82
N GLN A 83 7.59 -8.31 -4.20
CA GLN A 83 6.21 -7.90 -4.43
C GLN A 83 5.96 -6.43 -4.06
N GLN A 84 6.51 -5.97 -2.93
CA GLN A 84 6.44 -4.57 -2.52
C GLN A 84 7.09 -3.63 -3.53
N LYS A 85 8.23 -4.02 -4.13
CA LYS A 85 8.88 -3.23 -5.17
C LYS A 85 7.98 -3.09 -6.40
N ILE A 86 7.37 -4.18 -6.86
CA ILE A 86 6.44 -4.18 -7.99
C ILE A 86 5.22 -3.29 -7.69
N LEU A 87 4.67 -3.37 -6.48
CA LEU A 87 3.54 -2.55 -6.06
C LEU A 87 3.88 -1.05 -6.03
N LEU A 88 5.07 -0.68 -5.54
CA LEU A 88 5.53 0.71 -5.53
C LEU A 88 5.69 1.26 -6.95
N GLU A 89 6.28 0.49 -7.87
CA GLU A 89 6.41 0.88 -9.27
C GLU A 89 5.03 1.10 -9.94
N LYS A 90 4.05 0.24 -9.64
CA LYS A 90 2.66 0.41 -10.11
C LYS A 90 2.00 1.68 -9.54
N LEU A 91 2.16 1.95 -8.25
CA LEU A 91 1.61 3.13 -7.61
C LEU A 91 2.20 4.43 -8.16
N ASP A 92 3.51 4.45 -8.47
CA ASP A 92 4.15 5.60 -9.10
C ASP A 92 3.60 5.86 -10.51
N LEU A 93 3.34 4.80 -11.29
CA LEU A 93 2.69 4.93 -12.60
C LEU A 93 1.27 5.48 -12.49
N GLU A 94 0.46 4.97 -11.57
CA GLU A 94 -0.90 5.47 -11.32
C GLU A 94 -0.88 6.95 -10.89
N LYS A 95 0.06 7.33 -10.01
CA LYS A 95 0.22 8.73 -9.57
C LYS A 95 0.49 9.68 -10.74
N VAL A 96 1.35 9.27 -11.68
CA VAL A 96 1.65 10.06 -12.89
C VAL A 96 0.42 10.19 -13.78
N GLU A 97 -0.35 9.10 -13.96
CA GLU A 97 -1.58 9.13 -14.75
C GLU A 97 -2.65 10.03 -14.12
N LEU A 98 -2.86 9.92 -12.82
CA LEU A 98 -3.81 10.73 -12.07
C LEU A 98 -3.44 12.23 -12.13
N GLY A 99 -2.14 12.55 -12.09
CA GLY A 99 -1.63 13.89 -12.31
C GLY A 99 -2.01 14.47 -13.68
N LYS A 100 -1.88 13.67 -14.75
CA LYS A 100 -2.29 14.07 -16.11
C LYS A 100 -3.80 14.31 -16.19
N VAL A 101 -4.60 13.45 -15.56
CA VAL A 101 -6.07 13.60 -15.53
C VAL A 101 -6.46 14.88 -14.79
N LEU A 102 -5.84 15.17 -13.63
CA LEU A 102 -6.07 16.40 -12.88
C LEU A 102 -5.70 17.65 -13.69
N GLU A 103 -4.59 17.62 -14.41
CA GLU A 103 -4.20 18.72 -15.30
C GLU A 103 -5.24 18.96 -16.40
N GLN A 104 -5.74 17.89 -17.03
CA GLN A 104 -6.81 17.99 -18.01
C GLN A 104 -8.10 18.54 -17.41
N PHE A 105 -8.47 18.11 -16.20
CA PHE A 105 -9.63 18.65 -15.48
C PHE A 105 -9.45 20.14 -15.18
N SER A 106 -8.25 20.56 -14.76
CA SER A 106 -7.93 21.97 -14.51
C SER A 106 -8.07 22.80 -15.79
N LYS A 107 -7.55 22.33 -16.92
CA LYS A 107 -7.72 22.97 -18.24
C LYS A 107 -9.20 23.10 -18.62
N LYS A 108 -9.97 22.01 -18.51
CA LYS A 108 -11.42 22.02 -18.78
C LYS A 108 -12.16 23.00 -17.88
N ARG A 109 -11.82 23.05 -16.59
CA ARG A 109 -12.40 24.00 -15.62
C ARG A 109 -12.05 25.45 -15.98
N GLN A 110 -10.82 25.73 -16.39
CA GLN A 110 -10.42 27.06 -16.83
C GLN A 110 -11.19 27.50 -18.07
N VAL A 111 -11.33 26.62 -19.07
CA VAL A 111 -12.12 26.87 -20.28
C VAL A 111 -13.58 27.16 -19.91
N ALA A 112 -14.22 26.32 -19.09
CA ALA A 112 -15.58 26.54 -18.62
C ALA A 112 -15.74 27.88 -17.89
N ASN A 113 -14.80 28.23 -17.00
CA ASN A 113 -14.80 29.52 -16.31
C ASN A 113 -14.63 30.71 -17.26
N ASN A 114 -13.84 30.57 -18.32
CA ASN A 114 -13.67 31.60 -19.34
C ASN A 114 -14.97 31.82 -20.13
N TYR A 115 -15.72 30.75 -20.45
CA TYR A 115 -17.03 30.87 -21.09
C TYR A 115 -18.06 31.56 -20.19
N ILE A 116 -18.09 31.24 -18.89
CA ILE A 116 -18.98 31.89 -17.91
C ILE A 116 -18.64 33.39 -17.73
N LYS A 117 -17.35 33.74 -17.78
CA LYS A 117 -16.92 35.15 -17.74
C LYS A 117 -17.19 35.89 -19.05
N GLY A 118 -17.07 35.21 -20.20
CA GLY A 118 -17.34 35.77 -21.52
C GLY A 118 -18.82 36.01 -21.81
N SER A 119 -19.73 35.27 -21.16
CA SER A 119 -21.18 35.47 -21.29
C SER A 119 -21.72 36.68 -20.51
N ASN A 120 -20.90 37.34 -19.69
CA ASN A 120 -21.22 38.62 -19.04
C ASN A 120 -20.71 39.81 -19.86
N GLY A 121 -20.96 39.80 -21.18
CA GLY A 121 -20.84 41.01 -21.98
C GLY A 121 -21.87 42.04 -21.50
N PRO A 122 -21.57 43.36 -21.53
CA PRO A 122 -22.54 44.37 -21.15
C PRO A 122 -23.77 44.26 -22.06
N VAL A 123 -24.90 43.89 -21.48
CA VAL A 123 -26.20 43.94 -22.16
C VAL A 123 -26.58 45.42 -22.25
N PHE A 124 -26.26 46.06 -23.37
CA PHE A 124 -26.85 47.35 -23.72
C PHE A 124 -28.31 47.10 -24.09
N VAL A 125 -29.20 47.35 -23.14
CA VAL A 125 -30.63 47.41 -23.41
C VAL A 125 -30.90 48.81 -23.96
N ASP A 126 -31.02 48.94 -25.29
CA ASP A 126 -31.52 50.17 -25.89
C ASP A 126 -32.92 50.45 -25.33
N LYS A 127 -33.02 51.54 -24.56
CA LYS A 127 -34.23 51.96 -23.86
C LYS A 127 -35.13 52.87 -24.71
N ASP A 128 -35.00 52.83 -26.04
CA ASP A 128 -35.68 53.77 -26.93
C ASP A 128 -36.69 53.07 -27.86
N PHE A 129 -37.63 52.33 -27.26
CA PHE A 129 -38.92 52.00 -27.89
C PHE A 129 -40.05 52.73 -27.16
N LYS A 130 -40.16 54.05 -27.35
CA LYS A 130 -41.41 54.83 -27.30
C LYS A 130 -41.34 56.03 -28.22
#